data_AF-X1TRU7-F1
#
_entry.id   AF-X1TRU7-F1
#
_cell.length_a   1.000
_cell.length_b   1.000
_cell.length_c   1.000
_cell.angle_alpha   90.00
_cell.angle_beta   90.00
_cell.angle_gamma   90.00
#
_symmetry.space_group_name_H-M   'P 1'
#
loop_
_entity.id
_entity.type
_entity.pdbx_description
1 polymer ?
#
loop_
_entity_poly.entity_id
_entity_poly.type
_entity_poly.pdbx_seq_one_letter_code
_entity_poly.pdbx_strand_id
1 'polypeptide(L)' 'VIVLADAAERAEEIDVARAEEAKHRAEEQLSRPLPEVDAARIEATLRRSMVRLKVVEKRRKRRPQV' A
#
# COMPACT_ATOMS: atom_id res chain seq x y z
N VAL A 1 3.13 -25.69 4.35
CA VAL A 1 4.13 -24.61 4.25
C VAL A 1 3.77 -23.54 5.28
N ILE A 2 4.71 -23.11 6.11
CA ILE A 2 4.51 -22.04 7.11
C ILE A 2 5.40 -20.86 6.68
N VAL A 3 4.84 -19.65 6.69
CA VAL A 3 5.56 -18.41 6.35
C VAL A 3 5.55 -17.50 7.57
N LEU A 4 6.73 -17.02 7.98
CA LEU A 4 6.88 -16.02 9.03
C LEU A 4 7.00 -14.64 8.37
N ALA A 5 6.22 -13.68 8.84
CA ALA A 5 6.23 -12.32 8.33
C ALA A 5 6.14 -11.33 9.48
N ASP A 6 6.84 -10.20 9.35
CA ASP A 6 6.83 -9.12 10.35
C ASP A 6 5.45 -8.44 10.45
N ALA A 7 4.70 -8.41 9.35
CA ALA A 7 3.34 -7.88 9.29
C ALA A 7 2.50 -8.60 8.21
N ALA A 8 1.22 -8.81 8.50
CA ALA A 8 0.23 -9.34 7.57
C ALA A 8 -1.14 -8.69 7.84
N GLU A 9 -1.92 -8.49 6.78
CA GLU A 9 -3.26 -7.89 6.84
C GLU A 9 -4.21 -8.65 5.89
N ARG A 10 -5.47 -8.84 6.30
CA ARG A 10 -6.47 -9.47 5.46
C ARG A 10 -7.11 -8.42 4.55
N ALA A 11 -7.44 -8.79 3.32
CA ALA A 11 -7.90 -7.83 2.32
C ALA A 11 -9.22 -7.10 2.69
N GLU A 12 -10.04 -7.68 3.57
CA GLU A 12 -11.24 -7.03 4.13
C GLU A 12 -10.96 -6.03 5.25
N GLU A 13 -9.78 -6.09 5.86
CA GLU A 13 -9.34 -5.18 6.93
C GLU A 13 -8.56 -3.98 6.37
N ILE A 14 -8.26 -3.99 5.07
CA ILE A 14 -7.56 -2.89 4.40
C ILE A 14 -8.48 -1.68 4.32
N ASP A 15 -8.10 -0.63 5.05
CA ASP A 15 -8.68 0.69 4.89
C ASP A 15 -8.20 1.33 3.58
N VAL A 16 -9.11 1.41 2.62
CA VAL A 16 -8.85 1.94 1.26
C VAL A 16 -8.56 3.44 1.30
N ALA A 17 -9.36 4.21 2.04
CA ALA A 17 -9.21 5.67 2.10
C ALA A 17 -7.84 6.03 2.69
N ARG A 18 -7.47 5.37 3.78
CA ARG A 18 -6.14 5.55 4.39
C ARG A 18 -5.00 5.14 3.47
N ALA A 19 -5.17 4.07 2.68
CA ALA A 19 -4.16 3.63 1.73
C ALA A 19 -4.01 4.62 0.55
N GLU A 20 -5.09 5.23 0.08
CA GLU A 20 -5.08 6.28 -0.95
C GLU A 20 -4.38 7.55 -0.44
N GLU A 21 -4.71 8.02 0.76
CA GLU A 21 -4.05 9.18 1.36
C GLU A 21 -2.55 8.93 1.60
N ALA A 22 -2.17 7.73 2.03
CA ALA A 22 -0.78 7.36 2.23
C ALA A 22 -0.01 7.31 0.90
N LYS A 23 -0.65 6.84 -0.18
CA LYS A 23 -0.10 6.87 -1.53
C LYS A 23 0.14 8.32 -1.97
N HIS A 24 -0.89 9.17 -1.90
CA HIS A 24 -0.82 10.57 -2.32
C HIS A 24 0.29 11.32 -1.58
N ARG A 25 0.34 11.20 -0.25
CA ARG A 25 1.38 11.84 0.56
C ARG A 25 2.79 11.36 0.20
N ALA A 26 2.95 10.07 -0.08
CA ALA A 26 4.25 9.53 -0.45
C ALA A 26 4.69 10.01 -1.85
N GLU A 27 3.75 10.12 -2.80
CA GLU A 27 4.01 10.68 -4.14
C GLU A 27 4.40 12.17 -4.05
N GLU A 28 3.65 12.96 -3.29
CA GLU A 28 3.97 14.37 -3.04
C GLU A 28 5.34 14.54 -2.37
N GLN A 29 5.67 13.71 -1.40
CA GLN A 29 6.98 13.76 -0.75
C GLN A 29 8.11 13.39 -1.72
N LEU A 30 7.95 12.33 -2.51
CA LEU A 30 8.96 11.90 -3.48
C LEU A 30 9.21 12.94 -4.59
N SER A 31 8.22 13.78 -4.89
CA SER A 31 8.39 14.89 -5.84
C SER A 31 9.28 16.04 -5.33
N ARG A 32 9.62 16.05 -4.03
CA ARG A 32 10.48 17.07 -3.41
C ARG A 32 11.92 16.57 -3.31
N PRO A 33 12.92 17.49 -3.35
CA PRO A 33 14.31 17.11 -3.07
C PRO A 33 14.43 16.55 -1.65
N LEU A 34 14.89 15.32 -1.53
CA LEU A 34 15.03 14.60 -0.28
C LEU A 34 16.40 13.91 -0.22
N PRO A 35 16.98 13.71 0.97
CA PRO A 35 18.09 12.79 1.16
C PRO A 35 17.74 11.38 0.66
N GLU A 36 18.72 10.66 0.10
CA GLU A 36 18.52 9.33 -0.51
C GLU A 36 17.91 8.30 0.47
N VAL A 37 18.31 8.37 1.74
CA VAL A 37 17.77 7.52 2.82
C VAL A 37 16.28 7.78 3.05
N ASP A 38 15.85 9.03 2.97
CA ASP A 38 14.44 9.41 3.12
C ASP A 38 13.62 8.99 1.89
N ALA A 39 14.20 9.14 0.69
CA ALA A 39 13.58 8.69 -0.55
C ALA A 39 13.27 7.19 -0.53
N ALA A 40 14.22 6.35 -0.11
CA ALA A 40 14.01 4.90 -0.02
C ALA A 40 12.89 4.52 0.97
N ARG A 41 12.78 5.23 2.10
CA ARG A 41 11.72 5.01 3.09
C ARG A 41 10.34 5.44 2.57
N ILE A 42 10.30 6.56 1.85
CA ILE A 42 9.07 7.07 1.22
C ILE A 42 8.62 6.13 0.10
N GLU A 43 9.54 5.66 -0.74
CA GLU A 43 9.27 4.68 -1.79
C GLU A 43 8.72 3.37 -1.21
N ALA A 44 9.32 2.86 -0.13
CA ALA A 44 8.80 1.67 0.55
C ALA A 44 7.37 1.87 1.07
N THR A 45 7.04 3.08 1.54
CA THR A 45 5.70 3.45 1.99
C THR A 45 4.70 3.53 0.83
N LEU A 46 5.12 4.14 -0.28
CA LEU A 46 4.35 4.20 -1.51
C LEU A 46 4.04 2.78 -2.03
N ARG A 47 5.06 1.93 -2.12
CA ARG A 47 4.94 0.54 -2.57
C ARG A 47 3.97 -0.26 -1.71
N ARG A 48 4.05 -0.14 -0.38
CA ARG A 48 3.09 -0.80 0.52
C ARG A 48 1.67 -0.32 0.23
N SER A 49 1.45 0.99 0.16
CA SER A 49 0.11 1.57 -0.08
C SER A 49 -0.48 1.12 -1.42
N MET A 50 0.33 1.08 -2.48
CA MET A 50 -0.10 0.57 -3.79
C MET A 50 -0.46 -0.92 -3.74
N VAL A 51 0.30 -1.75 -3.02
CA VAL A 51 -0.02 -3.18 -2.86
C VAL A 51 -1.35 -3.36 -2.16
N ARG A 52 -1.63 -2.59 -1.10
CA ARG A 52 -2.92 -2.62 -0.38
C ARG A 52 -4.10 -2.38 -1.32
N LEU A 53 -4.04 -1.29 -2.09
CA LEU A 53 -5.08 -0.94 -3.05
C LEU A 53 -5.28 -2.03 -4.10
N LYS A 54 -4.18 -2.53 -4.69
CA LYS A 54 -4.23 -3.59 -5.70
C LYS A 54 -4.83 -4.89 -5.17
N VAL A 55 -4.56 -5.26 -3.92
CA VAL A 55 -5.14 -6.43 -3.27
C VAL A 55 -6.64 -6.29 -3.08
N VAL A 56 -7.11 -5.11 -2.63
CA VAL A 56 -8.54 -4.81 -2.50
C VAL A 56 -9.24 -4.87 -3.86
N GLU A 57 -8.68 -4.24 -4.89
CA GLU A 57 -9.23 -4.28 -6.25
C GLU A 57 -9.33 -5.71 -6.78
N LYS A 58 -8.26 -6.51 -6.62
CA LYS A 58 -8.24 -7.91 -7.05
C LYS A 58 -9.29 -8.73 -6.32
N ARG A 59 -9.53 -8.47 -5.03
CA ARG A 59 -10.59 -9.14 -4.26
C ARG A 59 -11.98 -8.73 -4.72
N ARG A 60 -12.21 -7.44 -4.98
CA ARG A 60 -13.48 -6.93 -5.54
C ARG A 60 -13.79 -7.61 -6.87
N LYS A 61 -12.81 -7.71 -7.78
CA LYS A 61 -12.99 -8.39 -9.09
C LYS A 61 -13.28 -9.89 -8.97
N ARG A 62 -12.79 -10.55 -7.90
CA ARG A 62 -12.98 -11.99 -7.67
C ARG A 62 -14.30 -12.35 -7.00
N ARG A 63 -14.97 -11.39 -6.35
CA ARG A 63 -16.33 -11.55 -5.85
C ARG A 63 -17.29 -10.89 -6.86
N PRO A 64 -17.81 -11.62 -7.87
CA PRO A 64 -18.98 -11.12 -8.58
C PRO A 64 -20.08 -10.91 -7.54
N GLN A 65 -20.58 -9.69 -7.45
CA GLN A 65 -21.76 -9.38 -6.65
C GLN A 65 -22.90 -10.24 -7.21
N VAL A 66 -23.43 -11.13 -6.37
CA VAL A 66 -24.72 -11.79 -6.60
C VAL A 66 -25.77 -10.95 -5.91
#